data_AF-A0A060YNQ6-F1
#
_entry.id   AF-A0A060YNQ6-F1
#
_cell.length_a   1.000
_cell.length_b   1.000
_cell.length_c   1.000
_cell.angle_alpha   90.00
_cell.angle_beta   90.00
_cell.angle_gamma   90.00
#
_symmetry.space_group_name_H-M   'P 1'
#
loop_
_entity.id
_entity.type
_entity.pdbx_description
1 polymer ?
#
loop_
_entity_poly.entity_id
_entity_poly.type
_entity_poly.pdbx_seq_one_letter_code
_entity_poly.pdbx_strand_id
1 'polypeptide(L)'
;MNCFHSSAYSLSEDSHYPGDTVKLQCELSDYTDWTYHWLINKEWLYRQTSKTATISLSDQAGQYQCEGTRTRPPHNSYLSLSFHISVTGVTPGPSTSVLVGVVVGLVVAGVLLAILLILLCRYKTQKVRHLSFVI
;
A
#
# COMPACT_ATOMS: atom_id res chain seq x y z
N MET A 1 -33.83 -17.38 -8.88
CA MET A 1 -32.71 -18.35 -8.93
C MET A 1 -31.86 -18.15 -7.69
N ASN A 2 -31.54 -19.20 -6.95
CA ASN A 2 -30.68 -19.09 -5.77
C ASN A 2 -29.22 -19.08 -6.25
N CYS A 3 -28.55 -17.95 -6.09
CA CYS A 3 -27.13 -17.83 -6.44
C CYS A 3 -26.27 -18.21 -5.25
N PHE A 4 -25.52 -19.31 -5.34
CA PHE A 4 -24.60 -19.75 -4.27
C PHE A 4 -23.33 -18.89 -4.28
N HIS A 5 -23.31 -17.89 -3.41
CA HIS A 5 -22.24 -16.90 -3.36
C HIS A 5 -20.98 -17.48 -2.70
N SER A 6 -19.84 -17.25 -3.33
CA SER A 6 -18.51 -17.55 -2.79
C SER A 6 -17.79 -16.26 -2.46
N SER A 7 -16.96 -16.28 -1.40
CA SER A 7 -16.24 -15.09 -0.94
C SER A 7 -14.82 -15.46 -0.57
N ALA A 8 -13.85 -14.91 -1.30
CA ALA A 8 -12.43 -15.15 -1.06
C ALA A 8 -11.78 -13.94 -0.41
N TYR A 9 -10.94 -14.16 0.59
CA TYR A 9 -10.18 -13.11 1.27
C TYR A 9 -8.87 -13.65 1.84
N SER A 10 -7.90 -12.77 2.06
CA SER A 10 -6.66 -13.08 2.78
C SER A 10 -6.87 -12.96 4.29
N LEU A 11 -6.23 -13.86 5.05
CA LEU A 11 -6.19 -13.83 6.52
C LEU A 11 -4.97 -13.07 7.07
N SER A 12 -4.03 -12.71 6.20
CA SER A 12 -2.81 -11.95 6.53
C SER A 12 -3.03 -10.44 6.40
N GLU A 13 -2.15 -9.64 7.02
CA GLU A 13 -2.02 -8.19 6.83
C GLU A 13 -1.97 -7.76 5.34
N ASP A 14 -2.18 -6.47 5.09
CA ASP A 14 -2.21 -5.86 3.74
C ASP A 14 -0.80 -5.58 3.16
N SER A 15 0.23 -5.57 4.01
CA SER A 15 1.62 -5.33 3.62
C SER A 15 2.36 -6.66 3.51
N HIS A 16 2.82 -7.00 2.31
CA HIS A 16 3.57 -8.23 2.05
C HIS A 16 4.95 -7.95 1.48
N TYR A 17 5.94 -8.68 1.98
CA TYR A 17 7.32 -8.65 1.51
C TYR A 17 7.63 -9.86 0.61
N PRO A 18 8.68 -9.76 -0.23
CA PRO A 18 9.17 -10.91 -0.99
C PRO A 18 9.52 -12.06 -0.03
N GLY A 19 8.99 -13.25 -0.29
CA GLY A 19 9.17 -14.41 0.59
C GLY A 19 8.07 -14.60 1.64
N ASP A 20 7.14 -13.66 1.79
CA ASP A 20 6.02 -13.82 2.70
C ASP A 20 5.09 -14.94 2.25
N THR A 21 4.53 -15.61 3.25
CA THR A 21 3.55 -16.67 3.06
C THR A 21 2.20 -16.15 3.52
N VAL A 22 1.24 -16.07 2.60
CA VAL A 22 -0.12 -15.62 2.93
C VAL A 22 -1.07 -16.80 2.96
N LYS A 23 -2.06 -16.68 3.85
CA LYS A 23 -3.11 -17.67 4.00
C LYS A 23 -4.40 -17.09 3.44
N LEU A 24 -4.93 -17.74 2.42
CA LEU A 24 -6.19 -17.39 1.77
C LEU A 24 -7.30 -18.23 2.37
N GLN A 25 -8.51 -17.66 2.44
CA GLN A 25 -9.71 -18.37 2.87
C GLN A 25 -10.86 -18.10 1.89
N CYS A 26 -11.56 -19.17 1.53
CA CYS A 26 -12.77 -19.12 0.73
C CYS A 26 -13.96 -19.52 1.60
N GLU A 27 -15.00 -18.70 1.60
CA GLU A 27 -16.25 -18.95 2.31
C GLU A 27 -17.36 -19.25 1.30
N LEU A 28 -18.07 -20.36 1.52
CA LEU A 28 -19.19 -20.82 0.71
C LEU A 28 -20.37 -21.06 1.63
N SER A 29 -21.46 -20.35 1.40
CA SER A 29 -22.67 -20.47 2.23
C SER A 29 -23.47 -21.72 1.92
N ASP A 30 -24.42 -22.04 2.80
CA ASP A 30 -25.55 -22.97 2.61
C ASP A 30 -25.28 -24.48 2.66
N TYR A 31 -24.06 -24.97 2.37
CA TYR A 31 -23.79 -26.42 2.37
C TYR A 31 -22.38 -26.79 2.87
N THR A 32 -22.22 -28.06 3.29
CA THR A 32 -21.05 -28.52 4.04
C THR A 32 -20.09 -29.45 3.29
N ASP A 33 -20.26 -29.68 2.00
CA ASP A 33 -19.50 -30.73 1.28
C ASP A 33 -18.71 -30.19 0.08
N TRP A 34 -18.32 -28.92 0.12
CA TRP A 34 -17.66 -28.25 -0.99
C TRP A 34 -16.22 -28.72 -1.18
N THR A 35 -15.88 -29.08 -2.41
CA THR A 35 -14.49 -29.15 -2.88
C THR A 35 -14.12 -27.77 -3.41
N TYR A 36 -13.15 -27.14 -2.77
CA TYR A 36 -12.73 -25.78 -3.11
C TYR A 36 -11.76 -25.82 -4.29
N HIS A 37 -11.83 -24.80 -5.12
CA HIS A 37 -10.89 -24.59 -6.20
C HIS A 37 -10.46 -23.13 -6.21
N TRP A 38 -9.15 -22.92 -6.34
CA TRP A 38 -8.54 -21.60 -6.35
C TRP A 38 -8.06 -21.24 -7.76
N LEU A 39 -8.27 -19.99 -8.15
CA LEU A 39 -7.75 -19.45 -9.39
C LEU A 39 -6.81 -18.28 -9.08
N ILE A 40 -5.64 -18.27 -9.70
CA ILE A 40 -4.70 -17.15 -9.72
C ILE A 40 -4.57 -16.65 -11.15
N ASN A 41 -4.77 -15.36 -11.39
CA ASN A 41 -4.65 -14.76 -12.74
C ASN A 41 -5.44 -15.52 -13.83
N LYS A 42 -6.59 -16.09 -13.48
CA LYS A 42 -7.46 -16.95 -14.32
C LYS A 42 -6.92 -18.36 -14.61
N GLU A 43 -5.87 -18.79 -13.92
CA GLU A 43 -5.30 -20.12 -13.99
C GLU A 43 -5.63 -20.94 -12.73
N TRP A 44 -5.93 -22.23 -12.90
CA TRP A 44 -6.34 -23.11 -11.80
C TRP A 44 -5.16 -23.58 -10.95
N LEU A 45 -5.27 -23.40 -9.64
CA LEU A 45 -4.34 -23.94 -8.67
C LEU A 45 -4.73 -25.37 -8.28
N TYR A 46 -4.44 -26.34 -9.15
CA TYR A 46 -4.81 -27.76 -8.94
C TYR A 46 -4.30 -28.36 -7.63
N ARG A 47 -3.22 -27.82 -7.05
CA ARG A 47 -2.65 -28.28 -5.78
C ARG A 47 -3.44 -27.83 -4.55
N GLN A 48 -4.26 -26.79 -4.67
CA GLN A 48 -5.01 -26.20 -3.56
C GLN A 48 -6.51 -26.48 -3.72
N THR A 49 -6.98 -27.53 -3.05
CA THR A 49 -8.39 -27.96 -3.05
C THR A 49 -9.12 -27.73 -1.72
N SER A 50 -8.45 -27.04 -0.80
CA SER A 50 -8.93 -26.80 0.57
C SER A 50 -9.58 -25.43 0.73
N LYS A 51 -10.45 -25.32 1.75
CA LYS A 51 -11.07 -24.05 2.16
C LYS A 51 -10.04 -22.95 2.37
N THR A 52 -8.89 -23.32 2.93
CA THR A 52 -7.75 -22.43 3.12
C THR A 52 -6.58 -22.87 2.25
N ALA A 53 -5.96 -21.91 1.56
CA ALA A 53 -4.76 -22.13 0.78
C ALA A 53 -3.60 -21.33 1.37
N THR A 54 -2.40 -21.93 1.38
CA THR A 54 -1.17 -21.26 1.78
C THR A 54 -0.32 -21.08 0.53
N ILE A 55 0.01 -19.82 0.21
CA ILE A 55 0.75 -19.45 -1.00
C ILE A 55 1.97 -18.60 -0.63
N SER A 56 3.07 -18.83 -1.35
CA SER A 56 4.31 -18.08 -1.22
C SER A 56 4.33 -16.95 -2.24
N LEU A 57 4.42 -15.70 -1.77
CA LEU A 57 4.29 -14.53 -2.62
C LEU A 57 5.46 -14.27 -3.56
N SER A 58 6.59 -14.98 -3.41
CA SER A 58 7.73 -14.86 -4.31
C SER A 58 7.37 -15.08 -5.79
N ASP A 59 6.47 -16.04 -6.06
CA ASP A 59 6.09 -16.43 -7.44
C ASP A 59 4.58 -16.33 -7.69
N GLN A 60 3.79 -16.05 -6.66
CA GLN A 60 2.32 -16.17 -6.70
C GLN A 60 1.61 -14.87 -6.32
N ALA A 61 2.21 -13.71 -6.60
CA ALA A 61 1.48 -12.44 -6.54
C ALA A 61 0.49 -12.33 -7.72
N GLY A 62 -0.71 -11.80 -7.47
CA GLY A 62 -1.71 -11.67 -8.53
C GLY A 62 -3.16 -11.60 -8.04
N GLN A 63 -4.06 -11.91 -8.97
CA GLN A 63 -5.51 -11.83 -8.77
C GLN A 63 -6.09 -13.19 -8.36
N TYR A 64 -6.71 -13.25 -7.18
CA TYR A 64 -7.22 -14.48 -6.57
C TYR A 64 -8.74 -14.55 -6.59
N GLN A 65 -9.25 -15.73 -6.96
CA GLN A 65 -10.67 -16.08 -6.93
C GLN A 65 -10.84 -17.51 -6.42
N CYS A 66 -12.03 -17.83 -5.90
CA CYS A 66 -12.39 -19.19 -5.52
C CYS A 66 -13.77 -19.61 -6.05
N GLU A 67 -13.94 -20.92 -6.20
CA GLU A 67 -15.21 -21.59 -6.51
C GLU A 67 -15.30 -22.89 -5.68
N GLY A 68 -16.52 -23.33 -5.39
CA GLY A 68 -16.82 -24.63 -4.80
C GLY A 68 -17.50 -25.56 -5.81
N THR A 69 -17.15 -26.83 -5.76
CA THR A 69 -17.83 -27.91 -6.50
C THR A 69 -18.33 -29.00 -5.55
N ARG A 70 -19.41 -29.67 -5.91
CA ARG A 70 -20.10 -30.70 -5.12
C ARG A 70 -20.66 -31.80 -6.00
N THR A 71 -20.72 -33.00 -5.42
CA THR A 71 -21.34 -34.17 -6.06
C THR A 71 -22.85 -34.06 -6.11
N ARG A 72 -23.48 -33.42 -5.11
CA ARG A 72 -24.93 -33.20 -5.06
C ARG A 72 -25.27 -31.79 -5.58
N PRO A 73 -26.45 -31.61 -6.18
CA PRO A 73 -26.96 -30.29 -6.52
C PRO A 73 -27.02 -29.37 -5.29
N PRO A 74 -26.67 -28.08 -5.42
CA PRO A 74 -26.03 -27.46 -6.58
C PRO A 74 -24.60 -27.99 -6.79
N HIS A 75 -24.28 -28.34 -8.04
CA HIS A 75 -22.97 -28.90 -8.36
C HIS A 75 -21.85 -27.87 -8.22
N ASN A 76 -22.09 -26.62 -8.59
CA ASN A 76 -21.08 -25.56 -8.56
C ASN A 76 -21.62 -24.33 -7.82
N SER A 77 -20.72 -23.62 -7.15
CA SER A 77 -20.98 -22.27 -6.67
C SER A 77 -20.74 -21.26 -7.78
N TYR A 78 -21.08 -19.99 -7.53
CA TYR A 78 -20.58 -18.90 -8.35
C TYR A 78 -19.11 -18.65 -8.02
N LEU A 79 -18.40 -18.05 -8.97
CA LEU A 79 -17.02 -17.59 -8.76
C LEU A 79 -17.02 -16.39 -7.81
N SER A 80 -16.01 -16.31 -6.94
CA SER A 80 -15.93 -15.23 -5.96
C SER A 80 -15.55 -13.91 -6.62
N LEU A 81 -15.74 -12.81 -5.88
CA LEU A 81 -15.06 -11.57 -6.24
C LEU A 81 -13.55 -11.80 -6.29
N SER A 82 -12.93 -11.09 -7.22
CA SER A 82 -11.50 -11.17 -7.47
C SER A 82 -10.77 -10.13 -6.63
N PHE A 83 -9.81 -10.57 -5.82
CA PHE A 83 -8.99 -9.68 -4.99
C PHE A 83 -7.52 -9.80 -5.36
N HIS A 84 -6.79 -8.70 -5.24
CA HIS A 84 -5.40 -8.61 -5.68
C HIS A 84 -4.45 -8.67 -4.48
N ILE A 85 -3.41 -9.50 -4.59
CA ILE A 85 -2.34 -9.56 -3.60
C ILE A 85 -1.05 -9.06 -4.26
N SER A 86 -0.54 -7.96 -3.74
CA SER A 86 0.70 -7.32 -4.22
C SER A 86 1.77 -7.39 -3.15
N VAL A 87 3.00 -7.62 -3.59
CA VAL A 87 4.18 -7.46 -2.73
C VAL A 87 4.52 -5.98 -2.65
N THR A 88 4.45 -5.40 -1.46
CA THR A 88 5.06 -4.11 -1.17
C THR A 88 6.57 -4.30 -1.21
N GLY A 89 7.16 -4.08 -2.39
CA GLY A 89 8.58 -3.76 -2.45
C GLY A 89 8.75 -2.50 -1.59
N VAL A 90 9.55 -2.61 -0.53
CA VAL A 90 9.96 -1.48 0.32
C VAL A 90 10.15 -0.26 -0.56
N THR A 91 9.12 0.59 -0.62
CA THR A 91 9.27 1.87 -1.27
C THR A 91 10.24 2.56 -0.33
N PRO A 92 11.42 3.02 -0.76
CA PRO A 92 12.18 3.94 0.06
C PRO A 92 11.24 5.13 0.27
N GLY A 93 10.56 5.14 1.42
CA GLY A 93 9.76 6.28 1.84
C GLY A 93 10.65 7.51 1.71
N PRO A 94 10.11 8.66 1.31
CA PRO A 94 10.90 9.85 1.01
C PRO A 94 11.91 10.03 2.14
N SER A 95 13.19 9.81 1.82
CA SER A 95 14.23 9.65 2.83
C SER A 95 14.11 10.83 3.77
N THR A 96 13.85 10.58 5.05
CA THR A 96 13.66 11.63 6.07
C THR A 96 14.83 12.61 6.07
N SER A 97 16.01 12.16 5.65
CA SER A 97 17.19 12.97 5.35
C SER A 97 16.97 14.11 4.35
N VAL A 98 16.14 13.94 3.31
CA VAL A 98 15.87 14.98 2.31
C VAL A 98 14.98 16.06 2.91
N LEU A 99 13.95 15.67 3.65
CA LEU A 99 13.06 16.60 4.37
C LEU A 99 13.84 17.43 5.40
N VAL A 100 14.71 16.78 6.19
CA VAL A 100 15.56 17.46 7.17
C VAL A 100 16.56 18.40 6.48
N GLY A 101 17.18 17.98 5.38
CA GLY A 101 18.11 18.81 4.60
C GLY A 101 17.47 20.08 4.04
N VAL A 102 16.25 19.96 3.48
CA VAL A 102 15.50 21.11 2.95
C VAL A 102 15.08 22.06 4.08
N VAL A 103 14.58 21.54 5.20
CA VAL A 103 14.18 22.37 6.35
C VAL A 103 15.36 23.14 6.93
N VAL A 104 16.51 22.49 7.15
CA VAL A 104 17.72 23.15 7.66
C VAL A 104 18.22 24.21 6.67
N GLY A 105 18.21 23.91 5.37
CA GLY A 105 18.61 24.85 4.33
C GLY A 105 17.73 26.12 4.32
N LEU A 106 16.40 25.96 4.40
CA LEU A 106 15.46 27.09 4.43
C LEU A 106 15.63 27.96 5.69
N VAL A 107 15.87 27.34 6.86
CA VAL A 107 16.10 28.08 8.11
C VAL A 107 17.39 28.89 8.02
N VAL A 108 18.50 28.30 7.57
CA VAL A 108 19.78 29.00 7.44
C VAL A 108 19.70 30.14 6.43
N ALA A 109 19.09 29.90 5.26
CA ALA A 109 18.90 30.93 4.25
C ALA A 109 18.01 32.09 4.77
N GLY A 110 16.93 31.76 5.49
CA GLY A 110 16.05 32.75 6.11
C GLY A 110 16.75 33.61 7.15
N VAL A 111 17.57 33.00 8.03
CA VAL A 111 18.36 33.73 9.04
C VAL A 111 19.39 34.65 8.38
N LEU A 112 20.11 34.19 7.37
CA LEU A 112 21.07 35.00 6.61
C LEU A 112 20.39 36.20 5.92
N LEU A 113 19.24 35.98 5.30
CA LEU A 113 18.43 37.04 4.69
C LEU A 113 17.95 38.05 5.73
N ALA A 114 17.46 37.60 6.88
CA ALA A 114 17.02 38.48 7.96
C ALA A 114 18.17 39.34 8.51
N ILE A 115 19.36 38.76 8.73
CA ILE A 115 20.54 39.50 9.17
C ILE A 115 20.95 40.53 8.12
N LEU A 116 20.97 40.16 6.83
CA LEU A 116 21.30 41.09 5.75
C LEU A 116 20.30 42.25 5.67
N LEU A 117 19.00 41.97 5.79
CA LEU A 117 17.96 43.00 5.85
C LEU A 117 18.13 43.91 7.06
N ILE A 118 18.44 43.37 8.24
CA ILE A 118 18.73 44.16 9.44
C ILE A 118 19.95 45.05 9.20
N LEU A 119 21.04 44.53 8.64
CA LEU A 119 22.25 45.31 8.32
C LEU A 119 21.96 46.42 7.30
N LEU A 120 21.19 46.13 6.25
CA LEU A 120 20.77 47.12 5.25
C LEU A 120 19.84 48.18 5.85
N CYS A 121 18.91 47.78 6.71
CA CYS A 121 18.07 48.70 7.47
C CYS A 121 18.94 49.62 8.33
N ARG A 122 19.87 49.06 9.13
CA ARG A 122 20.79 49.82 9.98
C ARG A 122 21.70 50.73 9.16
N TYR A 123 22.18 50.26 8.02
CA TYR A 123 22.99 51.04 7.08
C TYR A 123 22.20 52.19 6.46
N LYS A 124 20.93 51.98 6.07
CA LYS A 124 20.06 53.08 5.66
C LYS A 124 19.77 54.04 6.80
N THR A 125 19.54 53.56 8.03
CA THR A 125 19.36 54.45 9.21
C THR A 125 20.63 55.23 9.55
N GLN A 126 21.81 54.66 9.34
CA GLN A 126 23.12 55.33 9.49
C GLN A 126 23.30 56.39 8.39
N LYS A 127 22.98 56.05 7.13
CA LYS A 127 23.05 56.97 6.00
C LYS A 127 22.06 58.14 6.14
N VAL A 128 20.89 57.91 6.74
CA VAL A 128 19.93 58.98 7.07
C VAL A 128 20.45 59.86 8.23
N ARG A 129 21.07 59.28 9.26
CA ARG A 129 21.68 60.05 10.36
C ARG A 129 22.89 60.90 9.92
N HIS A 130 23.63 60.47 8.91
CA HIS A 130 24.76 61.25 8.37
C HIS A 130 24.33 62.35 7.37
N LEU A 131 23.12 62.27 6.80
CA LEU A 131 22.55 63.31 5.94
C LEU A 131 21.81 64.41 6.73
N SER A 132 21.30 64.11 7.94
CA SER A 132 20.72 65.11 8.84
C SER A 132 21.74 65.94 9.64
N PHE A 133 23.04 65.67 9.53
CA PHE A 133 24.10 66.46 10.17
C PHE A 133 24.82 67.41 9.19
N VAL A 134 24.45 67.39 7.90
CA VAL A 134 25.05 68.22 6.82
C VAL A 134 23.95 68.97 6.04
N ILE A 135 22.84 69.32 6.71
CA ILE A 135 21.84 70.31 6.27
C ILE A 135 21.49 71.17 7.47
#